data_AF-A0A2H5Z1C7-F1
#
_entry.id   AF-A0A2H5Z1C7-F1
#
_cell.length_a   1.000
_cell.length_b   1.000
_cell.length_c   1.000
_cell.angle_alpha   90.00
_cell.angle_beta   90.00
_cell.angle_gamma   90.00
#
_symmetry.space_group_name_H-M   'P 1'
#
loop_
_entity.id
_entity.type
_entity.pdbx_description
1 polymer ?
#
loop_
_entity_poly.entity_id
_entity_poly.type
_entity_poly.pdbx_seq_one_letter_code
_entity_poly.pdbx_strand_id
1 'polypeptide(L)'
;MDEWLARLKRAIEVNDHVFALETSDGETIVATTRAGTRPLPPEALIDRAHQLPHRFMEPPPAAAAPTTRPRRAEPQPVPEEVVTPTVTEEAVAETKPAETAVEDISLLTDDQLVEAVRAALAQLPGVVGFGDLWALAEHVPRLSRGDVRRAREYIAERGEPLSDAEILQDIFRIAPNTPEGLLHQLALDAQLASENEFEFVGVPGAHAWTIREVNPVPAPKRRPADIGQDYRFLLEEMPVARPGSETVVDHVLTFYEHYHGVLPYNATLASVLPPRVFPGQTRAILQFEAPQTHETFFVELRYPTSNRGGFLSGLESFFASNLVAGALITIERTGDPRRYVIDYLPISRQERRLLALDEKQRKYEFRPTVYFCAVQDSMLLTEQRFPRFAGQQPLDERTRRSYERVLEVTFERVGENVGTPEAPRYMATLDDLVAAVNVERPLSAEKIRELLTSPEFPQFEVDPEVEDLFYFTPIR
;
A
#
# COMPACT_ATOMS: atom_id res chain seq x y z
N MET A 1 -10.15 15.57 -55.88
CA MET A 1 -9.85 14.61 -54.80
C MET A 1 -8.55 14.99 -54.09
N ASP A 2 -7.51 15.42 -54.83
CA ASP A 2 -6.20 15.81 -54.26
C ASP A 2 -6.19 17.03 -53.33
N GLU A 3 -7.03 18.03 -53.56
CA GLU A 3 -7.09 19.24 -52.70
C GLU A 3 -7.63 18.94 -51.29
N TRP A 4 -8.56 17.98 -51.20
CA TRP A 4 -9.10 17.51 -49.92
C TRP A 4 -8.05 16.74 -49.10
N LEU A 5 -7.30 15.85 -49.76
CA LEU A 5 -6.19 15.12 -49.14
C LEU A 5 -5.08 16.05 -48.66
N ALA A 6 -4.75 17.09 -49.43
CA ALA A 6 -3.77 18.10 -49.03
C ALA A 6 -4.22 18.89 -47.78
N ARG A 7 -5.51 19.24 -47.70
CA ARG A 7 -6.08 19.91 -46.52
C ARG A 7 -6.13 19.00 -45.30
N LEU A 8 -6.47 17.72 -45.48
CA LEU A 8 -6.49 16.73 -44.40
C LEU A 8 -5.09 16.49 -43.83
N LYS A 9 -4.07 16.31 -44.68
CA LYS A 9 -2.67 16.16 -44.23
C LYS A 9 -2.20 17.37 -43.45
N ARG A 10 -2.50 18.58 -43.93
CA ARG A 10 -2.15 19.82 -43.22
C ARG A 10 -2.86 19.96 -41.88
N ALA A 11 -4.11 19.51 -41.76
CA ALA A 11 -4.84 19.51 -40.50
C ALA A 11 -4.25 18.51 -39.49
N ILE A 12 -3.77 17.37 -39.96
CA ILE A 12 -3.12 16.35 -39.12
C ILE A 12 -1.73 16.81 -38.67
N GLU A 13 -0.95 17.44 -39.55
CA GLU A 13 0.36 18.03 -39.19
C GLU A 13 0.24 19.10 -38.09
N VAL A 14 -0.84 19.88 -38.08
CA VAL A 14 -1.09 20.89 -37.04
C VAL A 14 -1.55 20.26 -35.71
N ASN A 15 -2.05 19.01 -35.73
CA ASN A 15 -2.60 18.30 -34.58
C ASN A 15 -1.92 16.94 -34.36
N ASP A 16 -0.59 16.92 -34.49
CA ASP A 16 0.25 15.72 -34.38
C ASP A 16 0.22 15.04 -33.01
N HIS A 17 -0.14 15.79 -31.96
CA HIS A 17 -0.36 15.32 -30.60
C HIS A 17 -1.67 14.51 -30.42
N VAL A 18 -2.61 14.58 -31.39
CA VAL A 18 -3.91 13.87 -31.37
C VAL A 18 -3.96 12.75 -32.40
N PHE A 19 -3.41 12.99 -33.59
CA PHE A 19 -3.56 12.10 -34.74
C PHE A 19 -2.21 11.56 -35.23
N ALA A 20 -2.16 10.27 -35.54
CA ALA A 20 -1.06 9.64 -36.26
C ALA A 20 -1.51 9.20 -37.65
N LEU A 21 -0.60 9.29 -38.63
CA LEU A 21 -0.78 8.68 -39.94
C LEU A 21 -0.09 7.31 -39.93
N GLU A 22 -0.88 6.26 -40.04
CA GLU A 22 -0.37 4.89 -40.15
C GLU A 22 -0.59 4.40 -41.58
N THR A 23 0.40 3.69 -42.13
CA THR A 23 0.28 3.05 -43.44
C THR A 23 0.19 1.56 -43.21
N SER A 24 -0.98 0.97 -43.45
CA SER A 24 -1.23 -0.46 -43.32
C SER A 24 -1.83 -0.96 -44.63
N ASP A 25 -1.30 -2.06 -45.18
CA ASP A 25 -1.77 -2.70 -46.42
C ASP A 25 -1.93 -1.76 -47.65
N GLY A 26 -1.07 -0.74 -47.75
CA GLY A 26 -1.04 0.19 -48.89
C GLY A 26 -2.07 1.34 -48.80
N GLU A 27 -2.84 1.41 -47.72
CA GLU A 27 -3.78 2.51 -47.45
C GLU A 27 -3.27 3.38 -46.29
N THR A 28 -3.47 4.70 -46.40
CA THR A 28 -3.12 5.66 -45.34
C THR A 28 -4.33 5.87 -44.44
N ILE A 29 -4.24 5.42 -43.19
CA ILE A 29 -5.28 5.59 -42.17
C ILE A 29 -4.87 6.68 -41.16
N VAL A 30 -5.87 7.42 -40.69
CA VAL A 30 -5.70 8.44 -39.63
C VAL A 30 -6.14 7.79 -38.31
N ALA A 31 -5.21 7.62 -37.38
CA ALA A 31 -5.43 6.92 -36.12
C ALA A 31 -5.37 7.89 -34.92
N THR A 32 -6.25 7.69 -33.94
CA THR A 32 -6.28 8.39 -32.66
C THR A 32 -6.80 7.45 -31.57
N THR A 33 -6.41 7.65 -30.31
CA THR A 33 -6.93 6.85 -29.19
C THR A 33 -8.36 7.27 -28.82
N ARG A 34 -9.10 6.44 -28.07
CA ARG A 34 -10.42 6.84 -27.52
C ARG A 34 -10.36 8.08 -26.62
N ALA A 35 -9.19 8.41 -26.08
CA ALA A 35 -8.94 9.59 -25.25
C ALA A 35 -8.55 10.84 -26.07
N GLY A 36 -8.54 10.76 -27.40
CA GLY A 36 -8.15 11.88 -28.26
C GLY A 36 -6.66 12.21 -28.20
N THR A 37 -5.81 11.19 -28.01
CA THR A 37 -4.35 11.33 -27.99
C THR A 37 -3.72 10.50 -29.11
N ARG A 38 -2.50 10.88 -29.51
CA ARG A 38 -1.75 10.15 -30.53
C ARG A 38 -1.52 8.68 -30.10
N PRO A 39 -1.82 7.68 -30.96
CA PRO A 39 -1.48 6.29 -30.69
C PRO A 39 0.05 6.12 -30.63
N LEU A 40 0.55 5.45 -29.60
CA LEU A 40 1.97 5.07 -29.53
C LEU A 40 2.21 3.82 -30.39
N PRO A 41 3.33 3.75 -31.15
CA PRO A 41 3.64 2.55 -31.92
C PRO A 41 3.78 1.33 -30.98
N PRO A 42 3.45 0.11 -31.43
CA PRO A 42 3.49 -1.09 -30.60
C PRO A 42 4.84 -1.34 -29.91
N GLU A 43 5.93 -0.88 -30.53
CA GLU A 43 7.29 -0.97 -30.01
C GLU A 43 7.56 -0.02 -28.83
N ALA A 44 6.81 1.08 -28.70
CA ALA A 44 6.88 2.02 -27.58
C ALA A 44 5.95 1.64 -26.41
N LEU A 45 5.04 0.66 -26.61
CA LEU A 45 4.26 0.03 -25.55
C LEU A 45 5.06 -1.06 -24.81
N ILE A 46 6.18 -1.49 -25.39
CA ILE A 46 7.14 -2.38 -24.73
C ILE A 46 8.18 -1.49 -24.07
N ASP A 47 7.97 -1.17 -22.80
CA ASP A 47 8.97 -0.50 -22.00
C ASP A 47 10.18 -1.44 -21.80
N ARG A 48 11.21 -1.25 -22.62
CA ARG A 48 12.50 -1.95 -22.47
C ARG A 48 13.45 -1.24 -21.51
N ALA A 49 13.11 -0.04 -21.00
CA ALA A 49 13.94 0.73 -20.08
C ALA A 49 13.82 0.26 -18.63
N HIS A 50 12.80 -0.55 -18.31
CA HIS A 50 12.55 -1.10 -16.97
C HIS A 50 12.70 -2.61 -16.89
N GLN A 51 13.72 -3.16 -17.54
CA GLN A 51 14.18 -4.52 -17.22
C GLN A 51 15.17 -4.45 -16.05
N LEU A 52 14.83 -5.14 -14.95
CA LEU A 52 15.66 -5.39 -13.75
C LEU A 52 17.16 -5.66 -14.01
N PRO A 53 17.59 -6.32 -15.12
CA PRO A 53 19.00 -6.55 -15.41
C PRO A 53 19.86 -5.28 -15.59
N HIS A 54 19.29 -4.16 -16.07
CA HIS A 54 20.08 -2.95 -16.35
C HIS A 54 20.49 -2.18 -15.09
N ARG A 55 19.75 -2.29 -13.98
CA ARG A 55 20.06 -1.61 -12.71
C ARG A 55 21.15 -2.30 -11.89
N PHE A 56 21.44 -3.57 -12.16
CA PHE A 56 22.48 -4.34 -11.46
C PHE A 56 23.92 -4.08 -11.98
N MET A 57 24.08 -3.38 -13.10
CA MET A 57 25.39 -3.20 -13.78
C MET A 57 26.01 -1.81 -13.62
N GLU A 58 25.31 -0.83 -13.03
CA GLU A 58 25.89 0.48 -12.73
C GLU A 58 26.33 0.57 -11.26
N PRO A 59 27.64 0.55 -10.97
CA PRO A 59 28.13 0.81 -9.62
C PRO A 59 27.86 2.28 -9.23
N PRO A 60 27.46 2.56 -7.98
CA PRO A 60 27.32 3.94 -7.51
C PRO A 60 28.66 4.69 -7.60
N PRO A 61 28.65 6.00 -7.91
CA PRO A 61 29.87 6.78 -8.02
C PRO A 61 30.64 6.75 -6.68
N ALA A 62 31.92 6.39 -6.75
CA ALA A 62 32.78 6.23 -5.57
C ALA A 62 32.84 7.53 -4.75
N ALA A 63 32.43 7.46 -3.48
CA ALA A 63 32.58 8.56 -2.54
C ALA A 63 34.06 8.90 -2.35
N ALA A 64 34.41 10.18 -2.50
CA ALA A 64 35.75 10.67 -2.28
C ALA A 64 36.10 10.58 -0.79
N ALA A 65 37.24 9.98 -0.46
CA ALA A 65 37.72 9.86 0.91
C ALA A 65 37.99 11.23 1.55
N PRO A 66 37.53 11.51 2.79
CA PRO A 66 37.72 12.81 3.42
C PRO A 66 39.16 12.98 3.93
N THR A 67 39.83 14.03 3.45
CA THR A 67 41.09 14.56 4.00
C THR A 67 40.86 15.28 5.33
N THR A 68 41.60 14.90 6.36
CA THR A 68 41.64 15.54 7.68
C THR A 68 42.33 16.92 7.63
N ARG A 69 41.65 17.97 8.14
CA ARG A 69 42.28 19.26 8.51
C ARG A 69 41.54 19.98 9.66
N PRO A 70 42.22 20.90 10.38
CA PRO A 70 42.09 21.05 11.83
C PRO A 70 41.07 22.09 12.32
N ARG A 71 40.68 21.86 13.58
CA ARG A 71 39.73 22.53 14.47
C ARG A 71 39.85 24.07 14.51
N ARG A 72 38.73 24.78 14.36
CA ARG A 72 38.60 26.24 14.57
C ARG A 72 37.48 26.55 15.58
N ALA A 73 37.73 27.60 16.36
CA ALA A 73 37.12 27.97 17.63
C ALA A 73 35.63 28.39 17.62
N GLU A 74 35.01 28.21 18.78
CA GLU A 74 33.64 28.56 19.18
C GLU A 74 33.34 30.07 19.14
N PRO A 75 32.12 30.48 18.73
CA PRO A 75 31.55 31.79 19.04
C PRO A 75 30.51 31.74 20.18
N GLN A 76 30.56 32.78 21.03
CA GLN A 76 29.68 33.05 22.18
C GLN A 76 28.28 33.57 21.79
N PRO A 77 27.27 33.46 22.71
CA PRO A 77 25.85 33.70 22.42
C PRO A 77 25.41 35.16 22.58
N VAL A 78 24.32 35.53 21.89
CA VAL A 78 23.62 36.82 21.97
C VAL A 78 22.22 36.60 22.59
N PRO A 79 21.69 37.50 23.46
CA PRO A 79 20.58 37.21 24.36
C PRO A 79 19.18 37.36 23.75
N GLU A 80 18.24 36.60 24.33
CA GLU A 80 16.81 36.51 24.07
C GLU A 80 16.01 37.75 24.50
N GLU A 81 14.95 38.07 23.73
CA GLU A 81 13.93 39.06 24.08
C GLU A 81 12.59 38.35 24.34
N VAL A 82 12.05 38.58 25.52
CA VAL A 82 10.88 37.92 26.11
C VAL A 82 9.59 38.52 25.55
N VAL A 83 8.70 37.68 25.00
CA VAL A 83 7.31 38.05 24.69
C VAL A 83 6.36 37.12 25.44
N THR A 84 5.65 37.68 26.41
CA THR A 84 4.59 37.03 27.19
C THR A 84 3.35 36.72 26.33
N PRO A 85 2.78 35.51 26.38
CA PRO A 85 1.50 35.19 25.75
C PRO A 85 0.32 35.41 26.71
N THR A 86 -0.70 36.10 26.23
CA THR A 86 -2.00 36.23 26.90
C THR A 86 -2.88 35.04 26.49
N VAL A 87 -3.24 34.22 27.48
CA VAL A 87 -4.16 33.08 27.33
C VAL A 87 -5.60 33.61 27.30
N THR A 88 -6.35 33.27 26.24
CA THR A 88 -7.81 33.35 26.24
C THR A 88 -8.35 31.95 26.04
N GLU A 89 -9.14 31.51 27.01
CA GLU A 89 -9.77 30.21 27.12
C GLU A 89 -11.09 30.26 26.33
N GLU A 90 -11.23 29.46 25.27
CA GLU A 90 -12.50 29.29 24.55
C GLU A 90 -12.89 27.82 24.45
N ALA A 91 -14.17 27.61 24.75
CA ALA A 91 -14.80 26.36 25.12
C ALA A 91 -15.02 25.41 23.94
N VAL A 92 -14.97 24.12 24.26
CA VAL A 92 -15.33 23.01 23.38
C VAL A 92 -16.84 23.06 23.11
N ALA A 93 -17.22 23.44 21.89
CA ALA A 93 -18.56 23.29 21.37
C ALA A 93 -18.60 22.11 20.38
N GLU A 94 -19.42 21.12 20.70
CA GLU A 94 -19.79 20.02 19.80
C GLU A 94 -20.37 20.61 18.49
N THR A 95 -19.62 20.47 17.41
CA THR A 95 -20.02 20.94 16.08
C THR A 95 -20.84 19.85 15.39
N LYS A 96 -22.15 20.09 15.28
CA LYS A 96 -22.97 19.52 14.19
C LYS A 96 -22.26 19.85 12.86
N PRO A 97 -22.29 18.97 11.84
CA PRO A 97 -21.68 19.28 10.56
C PRO A 97 -22.36 20.54 9.99
N ALA A 98 -21.58 21.61 9.89
CA ALA A 98 -22.00 22.80 9.18
C ALA A 98 -22.09 22.43 7.69
N GLU A 99 -23.28 22.53 7.12
CA GLU A 99 -23.45 22.63 5.67
C GLU A 99 -22.66 23.86 5.21
N THR A 100 -21.43 23.63 4.78
CA THR A 100 -20.63 24.63 4.10
C THR A 100 -21.22 24.74 2.71
N ALA A 101 -22.15 25.67 2.54
CA ALA A 101 -22.59 26.09 1.22
C ALA A 101 -21.35 26.67 0.51
N VAL A 102 -20.77 25.89 -0.40
CA VAL A 102 -19.67 26.35 -1.24
C VAL A 102 -20.23 27.40 -2.18
N GLU A 103 -19.91 28.68 -1.95
CA GLU A 103 -20.43 29.80 -2.74
C GLU A 103 -19.90 29.78 -4.20
N ASP A 104 -18.77 29.12 -4.46
CA ASP A 104 -18.18 29.00 -5.78
C ASP A 104 -17.62 27.58 -6.04
N ILE A 105 -18.30 26.85 -6.93
CA ILE A 105 -17.93 25.48 -7.34
C ILE A 105 -16.56 25.43 -8.02
N SER A 106 -16.09 26.55 -8.62
CA SER A 106 -14.81 26.61 -9.35
C SER A 106 -13.57 26.51 -8.45
N LEU A 107 -13.73 26.64 -7.14
CA LEU A 107 -12.66 26.51 -6.15
C LEU A 107 -12.49 25.08 -5.62
N LEU A 108 -13.42 24.18 -5.95
CA LEU A 108 -13.34 22.78 -5.54
C LEU A 108 -12.40 22.01 -6.47
N THR A 109 -11.58 21.15 -5.88
CA THR A 109 -10.92 20.09 -6.64
C THR A 109 -11.95 19.11 -7.18
N ASP A 110 -11.63 18.39 -8.27
CA ASP A 110 -12.52 17.38 -8.86
C ASP A 110 -12.98 16.35 -7.81
N ASP A 111 -12.09 15.92 -6.91
CA ASP A 111 -12.42 14.98 -5.84
C ASP A 111 -13.42 15.56 -4.83
N GLN A 112 -13.26 16.84 -4.46
CA GLN A 112 -14.20 17.53 -3.57
C GLN A 112 -15.57 17.74 -4.25
N LEU A 113 -15.58 18.01 -5.56
CA LEU A 113 -16.81 18.16 -6.32
C LEU A 113 -17.55 16.83 -6.43
N VAL A 114 -16.85 15.74 -6.74
CA VAL A 114 -17.43 14.39 -6.80
C VAL A 114 -18.05 14.00 -5.46
N GLU A 115 -17.34 14.23 -4.35
CA GLU A 115 -17.87 13.91 -3.02
C GLU A 115 -19.06 14.81 -2.65
N ALA A 116 -19.03 16.09 -2.99
CA ALA A 116 -20.17 16.99 -2.78
C ALA A 116 -21.42 16.56 -3.57
N VAL A 117 -21.24 16.17 -4.85
CA VAL A 117 -22.32 15.63 -5.69
C VAL A 117 -22.87 14.34 -5.09
N ARG A 118 -21.99 13.43 -4.67
CA ARG A 118 -22.36 12.16 -4.04
C ARG A 118 -23.17 12.38 -2.77
N ALA A 119 -22.70 13.28 -1.90
CA ALA A 119 -23.39 13.65 -0.67
C ALA A 119 -24.77 14.27 -0.94
N ALA A 120 -24.87 15.15 -1.95
CA ALA A 120 -26.15 15.74 -2.34
C ALA A 120 -27.13 14.69 -2.88
N LEU A 121 -26.68 13.82 -3.81
CA LEU A 121 -27.51 12.75 -4.37
C LEU A 121 -27.97 11.76 -3.31
N ALA A 122 -27.12 11.42 -2.34
CA ALA A 122 -27.46 10.52 -1.24
C ALA A 122 -28.61 11.05 -0.36
N GLN A 123 -28.79 12.37 -0.28
CA GLN A 123 -29.86 13.00 0.48
C GLN A 123 -31.16 13.20 -0.32
N LEU A 124 -31.12 13.05 -1.65
CA LEU A 124 -32.29 13.29 -2.48
C LEU A 124 -33.31 12.15 -2.35
N PRO A 125 -34.56 12.45 -1.95
CA PRO A 125 -35.60 11.44 -1.90
C PRO A 125 -35.92 10.94 -3.32
N GLY A 126 -36.03 9.63 -3.49
CA GLY A 126 -36.33 9.03 -4.78
C GLY A 126 -35.11 8.86 -5.70
N VAL A 127 -33.90 9.04 -5.17
CA VAL A 127 -32.65 8.63 -5.82
C VAL A 127 -32.10 7.38 -5.12
N VAL A 128 -31.63 6.43 -5.90
CA VAL A 128 -30.91 5.24 -5.42
C VAL A 128 -29.47 5.34 -5.92
N GLY A 129 -28.51 5.07 -5.05
CA GLY A 129 -27.10 5.13 -5.38
C GLY A 129 -26.30 4.01 -4.73
N PHE A 130 -25.25 3.59 -5.43
CA PHE A 130 -24.23 2.70 -4.92
C PHE A 130 -22.89 2.99 -5.61
N GLY A 131 -21.86 3.35 -4.82
CA GLY A 131 -20.58 3.79 -5.37
C GLY A 131 -20.76 5.01 -6.29
N ASP A 132 -20.37 4.85 -7.55
CA ASP A 132 -20.51 5.88 -8.60
C ASP A 132 -21.80 5.72 -9.44
N LEU A 133 -22.61 4.69 -9.18
CA LEU A 133 -23.86 4.46 -9.89
C LEU A 133 -25.02 5.15 -9.18
N TRP A 134 -25.81 5.94 -9.92
CA TRP A 134 -26.95 6.70 -9.42
C TRP A 134 -28.10 6.67 -10.41
N ALA A 135 -29.33 6.48 -9.94
CA ALA A 135 -30.54 6.55 -10.76
C ALA A 135 -31.77 6.98 -9.97
N LEU A 136 -32.81 7.46 -10.67
CA LEU A 136 -34.12 7.69 -10.08
C LEU A 136 -34.76 6.35 -9.69
N ALA A 137 -35.31 6.27 -8.49
CA ALA A 137 -35.89 5.06 -7.91
C ALA A 137 -37.03 4.47 -8.74
N GLU A 138 -37.72 5.28 -9.56
CA GLU A 138 -38.77 4.80 -10.47
C GLU A 138 -38.24 3.94 -11.63
N HIS A 139 -36.97 4.12 -12.00
CA HIS A 139 -36.30 3.36 -13.05
C HIS A 139 -35.51 2.17 -12.52
N VAL A 140 -35.26 2.11 -11.20
CA VAL A 140 -34.52 1.02 -10.58
C VAL A 140 -35.45 -0.17 -10.34
N PRO A 141 -35.17 -1.35 -10.92
CA PRO A 141 -35.95 -2.56 -10.69
C PRO A 141 -35.98 -2.94 -9.21
N ARG A 142 -37.08 -3.53 -8.75
CA ARG A 142 -37.19 -4.04 -7.38
C ARG A 142 -36.82 -5.51 -7.33
N LEU A 143 -35.85 -5.85 -6.49
CA LEU A 143 -35.53 -7.24 -6.19
C LEU A 143 -36.50 -7.79 -5.14
N SER A 144 -36.95 -9.03 -5.33
CA SER A 144 -37.76 -9.73 -4.34
C SER A 144 -36.88 -10.31 -3.23
N ARG A 145 -37.47 -10.62 -2.07
CA ARG A 145 -36.77 -11.38 -1.01
C ARG A 145 -36.21 -12.72 -1.50
N GLY A 146 -36.90 -13.35 -2.46
CA GLY A 146 -36.44 -14.59 -3.08
C GLY A 146 -35.16 -14.39 -3.89
N ASP A 147 -35.02 -13.26 -4.56
CA ASP A 147 -33.83 -12.90 -5.34
C ASP A 147 -32.61 -12.70 -4.45
N VAL A 148 -32.76 -11.95 -3.36
CA VAL A 148 -31.71 -11.75 -2.36
C VAL A 148 -31.28 -13.09 -1.74
N ARG A 149 -32.26 -13.95 -1.39
CA ARG A 149 -31.95 -15.29 -0.86
C ARG A 149 -31.17 -16.14 -1.86
N ARG A 150 -31.54 -16.12 -3.15
CA ARG A 150 -30.81 -16.84 -4.21
C ARG A 150 -29.38 -16.33 -4.35
N ALA A 151 -29.15 -15.01 -4.29
CA ALA A 151 -27.81 -14.44 -4.31
C ALA A 151 -26.96 -14.93 -3.11
N ARG A 152 -27.54 -14.94 -1.91
CA ARG A 152 -26.88 -15.47 -0.71
C ARG A 152 -26.47 -16.94 -0.87
N GLU A 153 -27.41 -17.78 -1.32
CA GLU A 153 -27.18 -19.21 -1.53
C GLU A 153 -26.11 -19.45 -2.59
N TYR A 154 -26.09 -18.64 -3.66
CA TYR A 154 -25.09 -18.76 -4.72
C TYR A 154 -23.68 -18.38 -4.25
N ILE A 155 -23.53 -17.28 -3.49
CA ILE A 155 -22.24 -16.91 -2.89
C ILE A 155 -21.76 -18.02 -1.93
N ALA A 156 -22.66 -18.55 -1.10
CA ALA A 156 -22.34 -19.65 -0.19
C ALA A 156 -21.90 -20.93 -0.91
N GLU A 157 -22.56 -21.27 -2.02
CA GLU A 157 -22.24 -22.45 -2.83
C GLU A 157 -20.90 -22.30 -3.55
N ARG A 158 -20.60 -21.11 -4.08
CA ARG A 158 -19.33 -20.81 -4.75
C ARG A 158 -18.15 -20.76 -3.78
N GLY A 159 -18.37 -20.32 -2.55
CA GLY A 159 -17.34 -20.27 -1.51
C GLY A 159 -16.28 -19.18 -1.73
N GLU A 160 -16.53 -18.22 -2.63
CA GLU A 160 -15.67 -17.09 -2.94
C GLU A 160 -16.52 -15.83 -3.20
N PRO A 161 -15.94 -14.61 -3.09
CA PRO A 161 -16.64 -13.38 -3.46
C PRO A 161 -17.03 -13.39 -4.94
N LEU A 162 -18.26 -12.99 -5.24
CA LEU A 162 -18.78 -12.95 -6.61
C LEU A 162 -18.98 -11.52 -7.06
N SER A 163 -18.69 -11.25 -8.34
CA SER A 163 -19.06 -9.97 -8.94
C SER A 163 -20.57 -9.83 -9.06
N ASP A 164 -21.04 -8.59 -9.00
CA ASP A 164 -22.42 -8.25 -9.31
C ASP A 164 -22.82 -8.72 -10.72
N ALA A 165 -21.92 -8.58 -11.70
CA ALA A 165 -22.11 -9.07 -13.07
C ALA A 165 -22.35 -10.59 -13.13
N GLU A 166 -21.56 -11.39 -12.39
CA GLU A 166 -21.75 -12.85 -12.30
C GLU A 166 -23.08 -13.19 -11.63
N ILE A 167 -23.42 -12.53 -10.52
CA ILE A 167 -24.71 -12.72 -9.84
C ILE A 167 -25.88 -12.41 -10.78
N LEU A 168 -25.80 -11.29 -11.52
CA LEU A 168 -26.81 -10.90 -12.51
C LEU A 168 -26.96 -11.92 -13.63
N GLN A 169 -25.85 -12.35 -14.20
CA GLN A 169 -25.85 -13.26 -15.34
C GLN A 169 -26.31 -14.66 -14.94
N ASP A 170 -25.91 -15.16 -13.78
CA ASP A 170 -26.16 -16.55 -13.40
C ASP A 170 -27.53 -16.74 -12.72
N ILE A 171 -27.95 -15.77 -11.90
CA ILE A 171 -29.18 -15.88 -11.11
C ILE A 171 -30.37 -15.24 -11.83
N PHE A 172 -30.15 -14.05 -12.43
CA PHE A 172 -31.22 -13.27 -13.05
C PHE A 172 -31.24 -13.40 -14.57
N ARG A 173 -30.20 -13.98 -15.19
CA ARG A 173 -30.05 -14.12 -16.65
C ARG A 173 -30.09 -12.77 -17.37
N ILE A 174 -29.53 -11.75 -16.73
CA ILE A 174 -29.47 -10.38 -17.26
C ILE A 174 -28.05 -10.08 -17.72
N ALA A 175 -27.92 -9.48 -18.90
CA ALA A 175 -26.63 -9.09 -19.44
C ALA A 175 -26.17 -7.75 -18.82
N PRO A 176 -25.00 -7.71 -18.14
CA PRO A 176 -24.57 -6.53 -17.37
C PRO A 176 -24.27 -5.30 -18.23
N ASN A 177 -23.78 -5.49 -19.47
CA ASN A 177 -23.36 -4.40 -20.37
C ASN A 177 -24.50 -3.74 -21.16
N THR A 178 -25.74 -3.87 -20.68
CA THR A 178 -26.92 -3.25 -21.30
C THR A 178 -27.43 -2.13 -20.39
N PRO A 179 -28.13 -1.10 -20.91
CA PRO A 179 -28.73 -0.06 -20.06
C PRO A 179 -29.65 -0.64 -18.97
N GLU A 180 -30.39 -1.70 -19.30
CA GLU A 180 -31.19 -2.46 -18.33
C GLU A 180 -30.31 -3.20 -17.31
N GLY A 181 -29.20 -3.80 -17.76
CA GLY A 181 -28.22 -4.46 -16.91
C GLY A 181 -27.62 -3.53 -15.86
N LEU A 182 -27.24 -2.30 -16.24
CA LEU A 182 -26.70 -1.30 -15.33
C LEU A 182 -27.72 -0.89 -14.25
N LEU A 183 -29.01 -0.78 -14.61
CA LEU A 183 -30.07 -0.51 -13.62
C LEU A 183 -30.27 -1.69 -12.66
N HIS A 184 -30.16 -2.92 -13.15
CA HIS A 184 -30.22 -4.12 -12.31
C HIS A 184 -28.97 -4.28 -11.42
N GLN A 185 -27.81 -3.86 -11.90
CA GLN A 185 -26.57 -3.82 -11.11
C GLN A 185 -26.73 -2.87 -9.93
N LEU A 186 -27.18 -1.64 -10.20
CA LEU A 186 -27.50 -0.68 -9.15
C LEU A 186 -28.57 -1.21 -8.18
N ALA A 187 -29.63 -1.85 -8.69
CA ALA A 187 -30.66 -2.46 -7.84
C ALA A 187 -30.11 -3.57 -6.94
N LEU A 188 -29.23 -4.42 -7.48
CA LEU A 188 -28.57 -5.49 -6.74
C LEU A 188 -27.66 -4.91 -5.66
N ASP A 189 -26.72 -4.06 -6.03
CA ASP A 189 -25.74 -3.53 -5.11
C ASP A 189 -26.39 -2.72 -3.98
N ALA A 190 -27.37 -1.86 -4.30
CA ALA A 190 -28.09 -1.09 -3.30
C ALA A 190 -28.89 -2.00 -2.34
N GLN A 191 -29.51 -3.07 -2.86
CA GLN A 191 -30.24 -4.03 -2.03
C GLN A 191 -29.29 -4.81 -1.12
N LEU A 192 -28.19 -5.35 -1.65
CA LEU A 192 -27.22 -6.11 -0.87
C LEU A 192 -26.55 -5.23 0.19
N ALA A 193 -26.25 -3.97 -0.11
CA ALA A 193 -25.70 -3.00 0.83
C ALA A 193 -26.62 -2.73 2.03
N SER A 194 -27.94 -2.83 1.83
CA SER A 194 -28.94 -2.61 2.89
C SER A 194 -29.10 -3.80 3.83
N GLU A 195 -28.58 -4.97 3.47
CA GLU A 195 -28.75 -6.23 4.18
C GLU A 195 -27.49 -6.58 4.98
N ASN A 196 -27.63 -6.87 6.28
CA ASN A 196 -26.48 -7.11 7.17
C ASN A 196 -25.72 -8.43 6.92
N GLU A 197 -26.32 -9.35 6.16
CA GLU A 197 -25.75 -10.67 5.84
C GLU A 197 -24.67 -10.60 4.76
N PHE A 198 -24.72 -9.57 3.92
CA PHE A 198 -23.78 -9.36 2.83
C PHE A 198 -22.71 -8.36 3.22
N GLU A 199 -21.57 -8.47 2.56
CA GLU A 199 -20.47 -7.53 2.69
C GLU A 199 -19.90 -7.22 1.32
N PHE A 200 -19.77 -5.92 1.03
CA PHE A 200 -19.10 -5.46 -0.17
C PHE A 200 -17.58 -5.57 0.01
N VAL A 201 -16.94 -6.29 -0.92
CA VAL A 201 -15.49 -6.54 -0.93
C VAL A 201 -14.87 -6.25 -2.29
N GLY A 202 -15.61 -5.55 -3.16
CA GLY A 202 -15.16 -5.15 -4.49
C GLY A 202 -14.34 -3.87 -4.50
N VAL A 203 -14.00 -3.43 -5.72
CA VAL A 203 -13.18 -2.24 -5.99
C VAL A 203 -13.81 -1.43 -7.12
N PRO A 204 -13.38 -0.18 -7.36
CA PRO A 204 -13.91 0.63 -8.46
C PRO A 204 -13.78 -0.09 -9.80
N GLY A 205 -14.87 -0.14 -10.56
CA GLY A 205 -14.95 -0.84 -11.85
C GLY A 205 -15.06 -2.36 -11.78
N ALA A 206 -15.00 -2.96 -10.58
CA ALA A 206 -15.15 -4.39 -10.38
C ALA A 206 -15.74 -4.68 -8.99
N HIS A 207 -17.05 -4.50 -8.89
CA HIS A 207 -17.82 -4.78 -7.69
C HIS A 207 -17.78 -6.27 -7.35
N ALA A 208 -17.81 -6.57 -6.05
CA ALA A 208 -17.82 -7.93 -5.55
C ALA A 208 -18.49 -7.99 -4.19
N TRP A 209 -19.24 -9.06 -3.96
CA TRP A 209 -20.01 -9.32 -2.77
C TRP A 209 -19.63 -10.66 -2.17
N THR A 210 -19.55 -10.69 -0.84
CA THR A 210 -19.43 -11.92 -0.07
C THR A 210 -20.48 -11.95 1.04
N ILE A 211 -20.54 -13.06 1.77
CA ILE A 211 -21.32 -13.23 2.99
C ILE A 211 -20.37 -13.52 4.15
N ARG A 212 -20.82 -13.32 5.38
CA ARG A 212 -19.96 -13.43 6.58
C ARG A 212 -19.29 -14.81 6.73
N GLU A 213 -19.96 -15.86 6.29
CA GLU A 213 -19.48 -17.25 6.35
C GLU A 213 -18.41 -17.55 5.29
N VAL A 214 -18.31 -16.71 4.25
CA VAL A 214 -17.39 -16.90 3.12
C VAL A 214 -16.25 -15.91 3.22
N ASN A 215 -15.09 -16.42 3.64
CA ASN A 215 -13.82 -15.71 3.55
C ASN A 215 -12.77 -16.63 2.93
N PRO A 216 -12.36 -16.38 1.66
CA PRO A 216 -11.37 -17.22 1.00
C PRO A 216 -9.94 -16.93 1.48
N VAL A 217 -9.73 -15.83 2.22
CA VAL A 217 -8.41 -15.44 2.71
C VAL A 217 -8.15 -16.08 4.08
N PRO A 218 -7.06 -16.85 4.24
CA PRO A 218 -6.70 -17.43 5.53
C PRO A 218 -6.52 -16.35 6.60
N ALA A 219 -6.95 -16.65 7.83
CA ALA A 219 -6.76 -15.73 8.94
C ALA A 219 -5.26 -15.55 9.25
N PRO A 220 -4.75 -14.31 9.39
CA PRO A 220 -3.35 -14.07 9.69
C PRO A 220 -2.99 -14.58 11.10
N LYS A 221 -1.73 -14.96 11.29
CA LYS A 221 -1.16 -15.36 12.60
C LYS A 221 -1.40 -14.35 13.73
N ARG A 222 -1.45 -13.06 13.40
CA ARG A 222 -1.71 -11.95 14.34
C ARG A 222 -3.07 -11.34 14.03
N ARG A 223 -3.82 -10.92 15.04
CA ARG A 223 -5.17 -10.38 14.84
C ARG A 223 -5.12 -9.14 13.95
N PRO A 224 -6.06 -8.97 12.99
CA PRO A 224 -6.08 -7.80 12.10
C PRO A 224 -6.04 -6.44 12.81
N ALA A 225 -6.70 -6.33 13.96
CA ALA A 225 -6.70 -5.10 14.76
C ALA A 225 -5.31 -4.74 15.31
N ASP A 226 -4.51 -5.76 15.68
CA ASP A 226 -3.17 -5.57 16.21
C ASP A 226 -2.19 -5.25 15.07
N ILE A 227 -2.34 -5.87 13.88
CA ILE A 227 -1.56 -5.53 12.68
C ILE A 227 -1.81 -4.08 12.25
N GLY A 228 -3.08 -3.66 12.20
CA GLY A 228 -3.41 -2.27 11.88
C GLY A 228 -2.87 -1.26 12.91
N GLN A 229 -2.78 -1.66 14.19
CA GLN A 229 -2.15 -0.84 15.22
C GLN A 229 -0.62 -0.79 15.07
N ASP A 230 0.01 -1.89 14.66
CA ASP A 230 1.44 -1.94 14.37
C ASP A 230 1.79 -0.97 13.23
N TYR A 231 1.01 -0.97 12.14
CA TYR A 231 1.13 -0.05 10.99
C TYR A 231 0.54 1.35 11.19
N ARG A 232 0.15 1.74 12.41
CA ARG A 232 -0.47 3.05 12.68
C ARG A 232 0.39 4.23 12.21
N PHE A 233 1.72 4.12 12.27
CA PHE A 233 2.64 5.18 11.84
C PHE A 233 2.44 5.59 10.38
N LEU A 234 1.94 4.68 9.52
CA LEU A 234 1.63 5.00 8.13
C LEU A 234 0.58 6.10 7.99
N LEU A 235 -0.30 6.30 8.98
CA LEU A 235 -1.28 7.39 8.95
C LEU A 235 -0.63 8.78 9.01
N GLU A 236 0.55 8.87 9.61
CA GLU A 236 1.35 10.10 9.71
C GLU A 236 2.22 10.29 8.46
N GLU A 237 2.70 9.18 7.88
CA GLU A 237 3.61 9.19 6.73
C GLU A 237 2.90 9.28 5.39
N MET A 238 1.65 8.81 5.27
CA MET A 238 0.95 8.72 3.98
C MET A 238 0.99 10.08 3.27
N PRO A 239 1.84 10.26 2.25
CA PRO A 239 1.67 11.34 1.30
C PRO A 239 0.36 11.05 0.55
N VAL A 240 -0.19 12.06 -0.11
CA VAL A 240 -1.36 11.90 -0.98
C VAL A 240 -0.94 11.19 -2.29
N ALA A 241 -0.37 9.98 -2.18
CA ALA A 241 -0.23 9.09 -3.32
C ALA A 241 -1.65 8.70 -3.74
N ARG A 242 -2.02 9.06 -4.98
CA ARG A 242 -3.33 8.72 -5.51
C ARG A 242 -3.38 7.20 -5.72
N PRO A 243 -4.29 6.47 -5.07
CA PRO A 243 -4.33 5.03 -5.23
C PRO A 243 -4.58 4.64 -6.69
N GLY A 244 -3.86 3.64 -7.19
CA GLY A 244 -3.93 3.21 -8.58
C GLY A 244 -3.35 4.21 -9.60
N SER A 245 -2.49 5.16 -9.17
CA SER A 245 -1.74 6.04 -10.08
C SER A 245 -0.67 5.30 -10.88
N GLU A 246 -0.05 4.29 -10.26
CA GLU A 246 1.01 3.49 -10.85
C GLU A 246 0.47 2.13 -11.31
N THR A 247 1.24 1.48 -12.18
CA THR A 247 0.94 0.13 -12.70
C THR A 247 1.76 -0.96 -12.01
N VAL A 248 2.96 -0.61 -11.55
CA VAL A 248 3.93 -1.55 -11.00
C VAL A 248 4.67 -0.92 -9.83
N VAL A 249 5.04 -1.75 -8.85
CA VAL A 249 5.80 -1.32 -7.69
C VAL A 249 6.70 -2.43 -7.18
N ASP A 250 7.89 -2.03 -6.73
CA ASP A 250 8.84 -2.92 -6.06
C ASP A 250 8.77 -2.73 -4.55
N HIS A 251 8.87 -3.83 -3.81
CA HIS A 251 8.87 -3.83 -2.34
C HIS A 251 9.82 -4.89 -1.79
N VAL A 252 10.55 -4.55 -0.74
CA VAL A 252 11.47 -5.48 -0.07
C VAL A 252 10.84 -5.96 1.22
N LEU A 253 10.68 -7.28 1.34
CA LEU A 253 10.02 -7.88 2.50
C LEU A 253 10.82 -7.66 3.78
N THR A 254 10.18 -7.13 4.80
CA THR A 254 10.73 -7.16 6.15
C THR A 254 10.51 -8.53 6.81
N PHE A 255 11.15 -8.77 7.96
CA PHE A 255 10.88 -9.99 8.74
C PHE A 255 9.43 -10.04 9.21
N TYR A 256 8.89 -8.94 9.71
CA TYR A 256 7.49 -8.85 10.12
C TYR A 256 6.52 -9.23 9.00
N GLU A 257 6.74 -8.69 7.80
CA GLU A 257 5.92 -8.95 6.61
C GLU A 257 5.99 -10.40 6.17
N HIS A 258 7.21 -10.96 6.07
CA HIS A 258 7.42 -12.36 5.72
C HIS A 258 6.76 -13.30 6.73
N TYR A 259 7.01 -13.08 8.02
CA TYR A 259 6.54 -13.96 9.08
C TYR A 259 5.02 -13.92 9.27
N HIS A 260 4.41 -12.75 9.12
CA HIS A 260 2.96 -12.57 9.27
C HIS A 260 2.17 -12.67 7.96
N GLY A 261 2.84 -12.75 6.81
CA GLY A 261 2.17 -12.82 5.51
C GLY A 261 1.37 -11.58 5.17
N VAL A 262 1.94 -10.41 5.47
CA VAL A 262 1.29 -9.10 5.30
C VAL A 262 2.17 -8.12 4.54
N LEU A 263 1.56 -7.11 3.94
CA LEU A 263 2.25 -5.96 3.32
C LEU A 263 1.62 -4.65 3.79
N PRO A 264 2.39 -3.56 3.94
CA PRO A 264 1.87 -2.26 4.37
C PRO A 264 1.02 -1.60 3.28
N TYR A 265 -0.06 -0.91 3.65
CA TYR A 265 -0.72 0.04 2.74
C TYR A 265 -0.05 1.42 2.86
N ASN A 266 1.24 1.48 2.51
CA ASN A 266 2.01 2.72 2.49
C ASN A 266 1.83 3.46 1.15
N ALA A 267 2.43 4.63 0.99
CA ALA A 267 2.34 5.44 -0.24
C ALA A 267 2.67 4.63 -1.52
N THR A 268 3.75 3.87 -1.44
CA THR A 268 4.32 3.08 -2.53
C THR A 268 3.35 1.98 -2.98
N LEU A 269 2.88 1.13 -2.06
CA LEU A 269 1.91 0.07 -2.39
C LEU A 269 0.52 0.65 -2.70
N ALA A 270 0.09 1.71 -2.02
CA ALA A 270 -1.17 2.38 -2.33
C ALA A 270 -1.22 2.86 -3.78
N SER A 271 -0.10 3.31 -4.35
CA SER A 271 -0.03 3.79 -5.73
C SER A 271 -0.46 2.76 -6.79
N VAL A 272 -0.35 1.45 -6.52
CA VAL A 272 -0.83 0.38 -7.44
C VAL A 272 -2.15 -0.25 -6.97
N LEU A 273 -2.48 -0.11 -5.70
CA LEU A 273 -3.66 -0.74 -5.10
C LEU A 273 -4.93 0.08 -5.37
N PRO A 274 -6.11 -0.56 -5.37
CA PRO A 274 -7.34 0.12 -5.73
C PRO A 274 -7.86 0.97 -4.56
N PRO A 275 -8.41 2.18 -4.80
CA PRO A 275 -9.03 2.98 -3.77
C PRO A 275 -10.33 2.35 -3.27
N ARG A 276 -10.87 2.88 -2.17
CA ARG A 276 -12.21 2.54 -1.69
C ARG A 276 -13.27 3.00 -2.69
N VAL A 277 -14.35 2.23 -2.80
CA VAL A 277 -15.55 2.64 -3.56
C VAL A 277 -16.36 3.68 -2.78
N PHE A 278 -16.45 3.55 -1.46
CA PHE A 278 -17.13 4.49 -0.57
C PHE A 278 -16.43 4.61 0.79
N PRO A 279 -16.60 5.73 1.52
CA PRO A 279 -15.86 5.99 2.76
C PRO A 279 -15.98 4.88 3.82
N GLY A 280 -17.16 4.28 3.95
CA GLY A 280 -17.43 3.20 4.91
C GLY A 280 -16.82 1.84 4.56
N GLN A 281 -16.23 1.67 3.38
CA GLN A 281 -15.62 0.39 2.98
C GLN A 281 -14.36 0.12 3.81
N THR A 282 -14.36 -0.99 4.55
CA THR A 282 -13.24 -1.33 5.44
C THR A 282 -12.23 -2.27 4.79
N ARG A 283 -12.67 -3.07 3.81
CA ARG A 283 -11.82 -4.05 3.12
C ARG A 283 -12.23 -4.29 1.67
N ALA A 284 -11.31 -4.87 0.92
CA ALA A 284 -11.52 -5.45 -0.41
C ALA A 284 -10.82 -6.81 -0.49
N ILE A 285 -11.32 -7.70 -1.35
CA ILE A 285 -10.68 -8.98 -1.66
C ILE A 285 -10.16 -8.93 -3.08
N LEU A 286 -8.85 -9.13 -3.21
CA LEU A 286 -8.10 -9.11 -4.46
C LEU A 286 -7.63 -10.53 -4.77
N GLN A 287 -7.39 -10.81 -6.04
CA GLN A 287 -6.82 -12.06 -6.50
C GLN A 287 -5.40 -11.82 -6.98
N PHE A 288 -4.45 -12.58 -6.46
CA PHE A 288 -3.05 -12.49 -6.79
C PHE A 288 -2.64 -13.74 -7.57
N GLU A 289 -1.85 -13.54 -8.62
CA GLU A 289 -1.28 -14.58 -9.46
C GLU A 289 0.25 -14.48 -9.40
N ALA A 290 0.93 -15.61 -9.21
CA ALA A 290 2.38 -15.70 -9.17
C ALA A 290 2.89 -16.50 -10.39
N PRO A 291 3.34 -15.84 -11.47
CA PRO A 291 3.78 -16.48 -12.71
C PRO A 291 4.87 -17.53 -12.52
N GLN A 292 5.79 -17.34 -11.57
CA GLN A 292 6.92 -18.24 -11.31
C GLN A 292 6.46 -19.61 -10.77
N THR A 293 5.38 -19.63 -10.00
CA THR A 293 4.90 -20.84 -9.32
C THR A 293 3.54 -21.32 -9.83
N HIS A 294 2.89 -20.54 -10.71
CA HIS A 294 1.53 -20.76 -11.20
C HIS A 294 0.49 -20.86 -10.07
N GLU A 295 0.77 -20.19 -8.95
CA GLU A 295 -0.17 -20.08 -7.83
C GLU A 295 -1.15 -18.93 -8.07
N THR A 296 -2.40 -19.16 -7.66
CA THR A 296 -3.43 -18.14 -7.63
C THR A 296 -4.11 -18.20 -6.27
N PHE A 297 -4.20 -17.06 -5.59
CA PHE A 297 -4.73 -16.98 -4.24
C PHE A 297 -5.39 -15.63 -3.96
N PHE A 298 -6.21 -15.58 -2.92
CA PHE A 298 -6.89 -14.36 -2.50
C PHE A 298 -6.07 -13.59 -1.46
N VAL A 299 -6.09 -12.27 -1.58
CA VAL A 299 -5.45 -11.33 -0.66
C VAL A 299 -6.51 -10.35 -0.16
N GLU A 300 -6.59 -10.18 1.15
CA GLU A 300 -7.47 -9.19 1.77
C GLU A 300 -6.72 -7.87 1.91
N LEU A 301 -7.19 -6.84 1.21
CA LEU A 301 -6.78 -5.45 1.42
C LEU A 301 -7.66 -4.83 2.51
N ARG A 302 -7.06 -4.43 3.62
CA ARG A 302 -7.71 -3.66 4.69
C ARG A 302 -7.30 -2.21 4.59
N TYR A 303 -8.27 -1.34 4.40
CA TYR A 303 -8.00 0.08 4.25
C TYR A 303 -7.75 0.76 5.61
N PRO A 304 -6.95 1.84 5.66
CA PRO A 304 -6.59 2.53 6.91
C PRO A 304 -7.79 3.19 7.59
N THR A 305 -7.97 3.01 8.91
CA THR A 305 -8.99 3.76 9.68
C THR A 305 -8.36 4.98 10.34
N SER A 306 -9.17 5.79 11.05
CA SER A 306 -8.67 6.98 11.77
C SER A 306 -7.57 6.69 12.81
N ASN A 307 -7.42 5.44 13.24
CA ASN A 307 -6.48 5.06 14.30
C ASN A 307 -5.64 3.81 14.00
N ARG A 308 -5.79 3.20 12.83
CA ARG A 308 -5.07 1.99 12.39
C ARG A 308 -4.61 2.14 10.94
N GLY A 309 -3.37 1.75 10.66
CA GLY A 309 -2.84 1.67 9.31
C GLY A 309 -3.51 0.57 8.49
N GLY A 310 -3.51 0.75 7.16
CA GLY A 310 -3.98 -0.26 6.22
C GLY A 310 -2.89 -1.28 5.92
N PHE A 311 -3.30 -2.46 5.45
CA PHE A 311 -2.39 -3.55 5.09
C PHE A 311 -3.08 -4.59 4.20
N LEU A 312 -2.27 -5.41 3.54
CA LEU A 312 -2.68 -6.60 2.83
C LEU A 312 -2.41 -7.83 3.70
N SER A 313 -3.26 -8.85 3.60
CA SER A 313 -3.07 -10.13 4.29
C SER A 313 -3.50 -11.31 3.42
N GLY A 314 -2.98 -12.50 3.72
CA GLY A 314 -3.21 -13.71 2.91
C GLY A 314 -1.97 -14.18 2.15
N LEU A 315 -0.82 -13.53 2.34
CA LEU A 315 0.43 -13.81 1.63
C LEU A 315 1.31 -14.84 2.35
N GLU A 316 0.91 -15.29 3.54
CA GLU A 316 1.74 -16.11 4.43
C GLU A 316 2.23 -17.41 3.78
N SER A 317 1.32 -18.17 3.17
CA SER A 317 1.67 -19.46 2.56
C SER A 317 2.60 -19.27 1.35
N PHE A 318 2.35 -18.24 0.54
CA PHE A 318 3.19 -17.90 -0.60
C PHE A 318 4.59 -17.46 -0.16
N PHE A 319 4.67 -16.55 0.83
CA PHE A 319 5.95 -16.06 1.36
C PHE A 319 6.76 -17.17 2.03
N ALA A 320 6.13 -18.02 2.84
CA ALA A 320 6.81 -19.12 3.52
C ALA A 320 7.33 -20.19 2.56
N SER A 321 6.66 -20.41 1.43
CA SER A 321 7.03 -21.44 0.45
C SER A 321 8.10 -20.97 -0.54
N ASN A 322 8.06 -19.69 -0.91
CA ASN A 322 8.81 -19.19 -2.07
C ASN A 322 9.88 -18.15 -1.72
N LEU A 323 9.76 -17.45 -0.59
CA LEU A 323 10.55 -16.26 -0.26
C LEU A 323 11.19 -16.32 1.13
N VAL A 324 12.06 -15.36 1.39
CA VAL A 324 12.67 -15.10 2.72
C VAL A 324 12.52 -13.63 3.07
N ALA A 325 12.63 -13.28 4.36
CA ALA A 325 12.77 -11.89 4.77
C ALA A 325 13.97 -11.25 4.05
N GLY A 326 13.77 -10.06 3.48
CA GLY A 326 14.71 -9.36 2.60
C GLY A 326 14.50 -9.63 1.10
N ALA A 327 13.57 -10.52 0.71
CA ALA A 327 13.27 -10.76 -0.70
C ALA A 327 12.66 -9.52 -1.37
N LEU A 328 13.09 -9.26 -2.60
CA LEU A 328 12.50 -8.24 -3.47
C LEU A 328 11.32 -8.84 -4.23
N ILE A 329 10.15 -8.24 -4.07
CA ILE A 329 8.94 -8.56 -4.82
C ILE A 329 8.53 -7.39 -5.68
N THR A 330 7.84 -7.69 -6.78
CA THR A 330 7.20 -6.73 -7.66
C THR A 330 5.70 -7.02 -7.68
N ILE A 331 4.86 -6.00 -7.54
CA ILE A 331 3.40 -6.12 -7.65
C ILE A 331 2.96 -5.30 -8.85
N GLU A 332 2.21 -5.93 -9.75
CA GLU A 332 1.73 -5.33 -10.99
C GLU A 332 0.20 -5.43 -11.07
N ARG A 333 -0.43 -4.35 -11.56
CA ARG A 333 -1.85 -4.32 -11.88
C ARG A 333 -2.11 -4.99 -13.22
N THR A 334 -3.13 -5.82 -13.28
CA THR A 334 -3.61 -6.38 -14.55
C THR A 334 -4.70 -5.50 -15.18
N GLY A 335 -5.22 -5.93 -16.33
CA GLY A 335 -6.41 -5.30 -16.94
C GLY A 335 -7.71 -5.49 -16.16
N ASP A 336 -7.77 -6.47 -15.24
CA ASP A 336 -8.89 -6.63 -14.31
C ASP A 336 -8.56 -5.89 -12.99
N PRO A 337 -9.37 -4.92 -12.55
CA PRO A 337 -9.12 -4.14 -11.32
C PRO A 337 -8.99 -4.98 -10.04
N ARG A 338 -9.48 -6.22 -10.02
CA ARG A 338 -9.37 -7.13 -8.87
C ARG A 338 -8.15 -8.06 -8.93
N ARG A 339 -7.46 -8.13 -10.07
CA ARG A 339 -6.37 -9.08 -10.28
C ARG A 339 -5.03 -8.39 -10.34
N TYR A 340 -4.09 -8.97 -9.63
CA TYR A 340 -2.73 -8.49 -9.46
C TYR A 340 -1.75 -9.62 -9.73
N VAL A 341 -0.60 -9.27 -10.29
CA VAL A 341 0.54 -10.18 -10.41
C VAL A 341 1.53 -9.87 -9.29
N ILE A 342 2.02 -10.91 -8.62
CA ILE A 342 3.13 -10.82 -7.68
C ILE A 342 4.30 -11.63 -8.20
N ASP A 343 5.39 -10.92 -8.48
CA ASP A 343 6.61 -11.46 -9.05
C ASP A 343 7.79 -11.34 -8.09
N TYR A 344 8.78 -12.20 -8.29
CA TYR A 344 10.11 -12.09 -7.69
C TYR A 344 11.15 -12.58 -8.69
N LEU A 345 12.39 -12.08 -8.57
CA LEU A 345 13.49 -12.51 -9.42
C LEU A 345 14.12 -13.82 -8.90
N PRO A 346 14.03 -14.95 -9.63
CA PRO A 346 14.69 -16.18 -9.21
C PRO A 346 16.20 -16.07 -9.44
N ILE A 347 16.99 -16.56 -8.48
CA ILE A 347 18.45 -16.60 -8.53
C ILE A 347 18.97 -18.01 -8.29
N SER A 348 20.28 -18.19 -8.50
CA SER A 348 20.95 -19.44 -8.13
C SER A 348 20.88 -19.68 -6.63
N ARG A 349 20.76 -20.96 -6.25
CA ARG A 349 20.69 -21.44 -4.86
C ARG A 349 21.64 -20.67 -3.93
N GLN A 350 21.07 -20.04 -2.92
CA GLN A 350 21.79 -19.45 -1.79
C GLN A 350 21.51 -20.26 -0.53
N GLU A 351 22.48 -20.29 0.39
CA GLU A 351 22.33 -20.94 1.69
C GLU A 351 22.96 -20.06 2.77
N ARG A 352 22.15 -19.59 3.71
CA ARG A 352 22.58 -18.74 4.84
C ARG A 352 21.84 -19.14 6.11
N ARG A 353 22.43 -18.83 7.27
CA ARG A 353 21.73 -18.98 8.55
C ARG A 353 20.91 -17.73 8.83
N LEU A 354 19.60 -17.83 8.62
CA LEU A 354 18.66 -16.71 8.73
C LEU A 354 17.85 -16.78 10.02
N LEU A 355 17.44 -15.62 10.52
CA LEU A 355 16.58 -15.50 11.67
C LEU A 355 15.23 -16.19 11.41
N ALA A 356 14.77 -16.96 12.39
CA ALA A 356 13.46 -17.56 12.43
C ALA A 356 12.91 -17.48 13.87
N LEU A 357 11.59 -17.55 14.04
CA LEU A 357 10.96 -17.65 15.34
C LEU A 357 10.60 -19.12 15.61
N ASP A 358 11.17 -19.71 16.67
CA ASP A 358 10.67 -20.98 17.20
C ASP A 358 9.33 -20.71 17.90
N GLU A 359 8.23 -21.05 17.22
CA GLU A 359 6.86 -20.86 17.74
C GLU A 359 6.60 -21.65 19.03
N LYS A 360 7.32 -22.77 19.28
CA LYS A 360 7.14 -23.58 20.49
C LYS A 360 7.81 -22.95 21.70
N GLN A 361 9.03 -22.47 21.54
CA GLN A 361 9.80 -21.84 22.63
C GLN A 361 9.56 -20.33 22.72
N ARG A 362 8.93 -19.76 21.70
CA ARG A 362 8.73 -18.32 21.51
C ARG A 362 10.05 -17.55 21.62
N LYS A 363 11.08 -18.06 20.94
CA LYS A 363 12.43 -17.49 20.91
C LYS A 363 12.95 -17.42 19.49
N TYR A 364 13.68 -16.37 19.18
CA TYR A 364 14.37 -16.28 17.92
C TYR A 364 15.58 -17.21 17.87
N GLU A 365 15.81 -17.81 16.71
CA GLU A 365 16.96 -18.66 16.45
C GLU A 365 17.40 -18.54 14.98
N PHE A 366 18.65 -18.91 14.71
CA PHE A 366 19.19 -18.89 13.35
C PHE A 366 19.22 -20.29 12.75
N ARG A 367 18.43 -20.51 11.71
CA ARG A 367 18.33 -21.79 11.00
C ARG A 367 19.02 -21.72 9.64
N PRO A 368 19.70 -22.80 9.19
CA PRO A 368 20.12 -22.91 7.80
C PRO A 368 18.91 -22.83 6.87
N THR A 369 18.86 -21.81 6.03
CA THR A 369 17.77 -21.55 5.08
C THR A 369 18.35 -21.51 3.69
N VAL A 370 17.79 -22.35 2.82
CA VAL A 370 18.10 -22.36 1.38
C VAL A 370 17.02 -21.56 0.67
N TYR A 371 17.42 -20.63 -0.20
CA TYR A 371 16.49 -19.80 -0.95
C TYR A 371 16.98 -19.55 -2.38
N PHE A 372 16.05 -19.17 -3.24
CA PHE A 372 16.24 -19.03 -4.69
C PHE A 372 15.66 -17.72 -5.23
N CYS A 373 15.43 -16.72 -4.38
CA CYS A 373 14.92 -15.40 -4.77
C CYS A 373 15.98 -14.32 -4.55
N ALA A 374 15.94 -13.26 -5.36
CA ALA A 374 16.75 -12.07 -5.15
C ALA A 374 16.36 -11.39 -3.84
N VAL A 375 17.37 -10.90 -3.13
CA VAL A 375 17.24 -10.32 -1.79
C VAL A 375 18.07 -9.05 -1.70
N GLN A 376 17.63 -8.11 -0.88
CA GLN A 376 18.45 -6.99 -0.44
C GLN A 376 19.28 -7.43 0.77
N ASP A 377 20.61 -7.52 0.60
CA ASP A 377 21.51 -8.01 1.66
C ASP A 377 21.41 -7.17 2.96
N SER A 378 21.14 -5.87 2.87
CA SER A 378 20.96 -5.01 4.05
C SER A 378 19.69 -5.33 4.86
N MET A 379 18.74 -6.08 4.30
CA MET A 379 17.53 -6.54 4.99
C MET A 379 17.62 -8.01 5.46
N LEU A 380 18.69 -8.73 5.09
CA LEU A 380 18.89 -10.10 5.54
C LEU A 380 19.34 -10.16 7.00
N LEU A 381 18.52 -10.80 7.83
CA LEU A 381 18.80 -11.05 9.24
C LEU A 381 19.66 -12.31 9.40
N THR A 382 20.97 -12.15 9.23
CA THR A 382 21.95 -13.25 9.35
C THR A 382 22.55 -13.32 10.75
N GLU A 383 22.96 -14.53 11.15
CA GLU A 383 23.63 -14.76 12.45
C GLU A 383 24.92 -13.95 12.59
N GLN A 384 25.66 -13.73 11.50
CA GLN A 384 26.92 -12.98 11.51
C GLN A 384 26.69 -11.50 11.83
N ARG A 385 25.63 -10.90 11.28
CA ARG A 385 25.34 -9.47 11.43
C ARG A 385 24.53 -9.17 12.69
N PHE A 386 23.62 -10.07 13.08
CA PHE A 386 22.73 -9.85 14.23
C PHE A 386 22.75 -10.99 15.27
N PRO A 387 23.92 -11.42 15.77
CA PRO A 387 24.05 -12.64 16.59
C PRO A 387 23.24 -12.59 17.90
N ARG A 388 23.04 -11.39 18.46
CA ARG A 388 22.36 -11.17 19.75
C ARG A 388 20.85 -11.42 19.72
N PHE A 389 20.21 -11.59 18.56
CA PHE A 389 18.82 -12.05 18.51
C PHE A 389 18.66 -13.51 18.98
N ALA A 390 19.71 -14.33 18.86
CA ALA A 390 19.63 -15.74 19.23
C ALA A 390 19.19 -15.92 20.70
N GLY A 391 18.10 -16.66 20.90
CA GLY A 391 17.53 -16.95 22.21
C GLY A 391 16.68 -15.83 22.82
N GLN A 392 16.59 -14.66 22.17
CA GLN A 392 15.71 -13.57 22.62
C GLN A 392 14.25 -13.92 22.37
N GLN A 393 13.37 -13.42 23.23
CA GLN A 393 11.93 -13.52 23.01
C GLN A 393 11.42 -12.30 22.24
N PRO A 394 10.36 -12.46 21.42
CA PRO A 394 9.61 -11.33 20.87
C PRO A 394 9.17 -10.37 21.98
N LEU A 395 9.15 -9.08 21.69
CA LEU A 395 8.75 -8.05 22.64
C LEU A 395 7.29 -8.26 23.08
N ASP A 396 7.01 -7.90 24.33
CA ASP A 396 5.65 -7.90 24.85
C ASP A 396 4.83 -6.75 24.24
N GLU A 397 3.51 -6.90 24.25
CA GLU A 397 2.60 -5.96 23.57
C GLU A 397 2.67 -4.54 24.13
N ARG A 398 3.00 -4.36 25.42
CA ARG A 398 3.11 -3.02 26.01
C ARG A 398 4.32 -2.29 25.44
N THR A 399 5.46 -2.98 25.37
CA THR A 399 6.70 -2.45 24.79
C THR A 399 6.51 -2.16 23.30
N ARG A 400 5.89 -3.07 22.55
CA ARG A 400 5.63 -2.89 21.11
C ARG A 400 4.84 -1.64 20.76
N ARG A 401 3.94 -1.16 21.63
CA ARG A 401 3.10 0.01 21.36
C ARG A 401 3.84 1.34 21.29
N SER A 402 5.03 1.42 21.89
CA SER A 402 5.85 2.62 21.96
C SER A 402 7.03 2.49 20.99
N TYR A 403 7.13 3.40 20.02
CA TYR A 403 8.12 3.28 18.95
C TYR A 403 9.55 3.48 19.49
N GLU A 404 9.72 4.48 20.34
CA GLU A 404 10.95 4.79 21.04
C GLU A 404 11.42 3.61 21.87
N ARG A 405 10.52 2.94 22.63
CA ARG A 405 10.92 1.80 23.46
C ARG A 405 11.33 0.59 22.64
N VAL A 406 10.71 0.38 21.48
CA VAL A 406 11.14 -0.67 20.54
C VAL A 406 12.53 -0.35 19.99
N LEU A 407 12.82 0.91 19.66
CA LEU A 407 14.14 1.35 19.21
C LEU A 407 15.21 1.19 20.29
N GLU A 408 14.93 1.57 21.54
CA GLU A 408 15.86 1.37 22.68
C GLU A 408 16.29 -0.09 22.81
N VAL A 409 15.32 -1.02 22.80
CA VAL A 409 15.62 -2.45 22.88
C VAL A 409 16.33 -2.95 21.61
N THR A 410 16.03 -2.35 20.45
CA THR A 410 16.71 -2.66 19.20
C THR A 410 18.20 -2.29 19.29
N PHE A 411 18.54 -1.09 19.78
CA PHE A 411 19.94 -0.69 20.00
C PHE A 411 20.67 -1.64 20.97
N GLU A 412 20.05 -2.04 22.07
CA GLU A 412 20.66 -3.00 23.00
C GLU A 412 20.95 -4.34 22.32
N ARG A 413 20.05 -4.76 21.42
CA ARG A 413 20.16 -6.02 20.68
C ARG A 413 21.14 -5.97 19.52
N VAL A 414 21.24 -4.89 18.76
CA VAL A 414 22.06 -4.89 17.52
C VAL A 414 23.20 -3.90 17.52
N GLY A 415 23.14 -2.89 18.39
CA GLY A 415 24.16 -1.85 18.46
C GLY A 415 25.49 -2.34 19.03
N GLU A 416 26.58 -1.80 18.49
CA GLU A 416 27.92 -1.94 19.03
C GLU A 416 28.03 -1.12 20.31
N ASN A 417 28.46 -1.74 21.42
CA ASN A 417 28.64 -1.00 22.67
C ASN A 417 29.99 -0.28 22.62
N VAL A 418 29.93 1.03 22.37
CA VAL A 418 31.09 1.96 22.35
C VAL A 418 31.32 2.62 23.72
N GLY A 419 30.43 2.37 24.68
CA GLY A 419 30.52 2.83 26.06
C GLY A 419 31.33 1.90 26.96
N THR A 420 31.18 2.09 28.27
CA THR A 420 31.75 1.19 29.29
C THR A 420 30.66 0.28 29.86
N PRO A 421 31.01 -0.82 30.56
CA PRO A 421 30.01 -1.64 31.24
C PRO A 421 29.15 -0.87 32.26
N GLU A 422 29.71 0.19 32.87
CA GLU A 422 29.04 1.02 33.86
C GLU A 422 28.16 2.10 33.22
N ALA A 423 28.59 2.63 32.07
CA ALA A 423 27.90 3.62 31.25
C ALA A 423 27.80 3.13 29.80
N PRO A 424 26.85 2.22 29.50
CA PRO A 424 26.69 1.66 28.16
C PRO A 424 26.26 2.74 27.18
N ARG A 425 26.78 2.67 25.96
CA ARG A 425 26.38 3.52 24.84
C ARG A 425 26.43 2.67 23.58
N TYR A 426 25.31 2.56 22.88
CA TYR A 426 25.17 1.71 21.72
C TYR A 426 25.21 2.53 20.45
N MET A 427 25.95 2.07 19.45
CA MET A 427 26.07 2.68 18.13
C MET A 427 25.47 1.74 17.09
N ALA A 428 24.65 2.25 16.17
CA ALA A 428 24.08 1.47 15.07
C ALA A 428 23.84 2.32 13.82
N THR A 429 23.94 1.70 12.65
CA THR A 429 23.59 2.33 11.37
C THR A 429 22.08 2.28 11.15
N LEU A 430 21.54 3.18 10.32
CA LEU A 430 20.12 3.15 9.97
C LEU A 430 19.72 1.82 9.32
N ASP A 431 20.54 1.28 8.43
CA ASP A 431 20.26 0.00 7.75
C ASP A 431 20.13 -1.16 8.75
N ASP A 432 20.99 -1.20 9.77
CA ASP A 432 20.88 -2.19 10.85
C ASP A 432 19.62 -1.99 11.67
N LEU A 433 19.28 -0.74 12.00
CA LEU A 433 18.08 -0.40 12.76
C LEU A 433 16.81 -0.74 11.99
N VAL A 434 16.73 -0.41 10.69
CA VAL A 434 15.59 -0.74 9.83
C VAL A 434 15.39 -2.26 9.78
N ALA A 435 16.44 -3.04 9.50
CA ALA A 435 16.31 -4.49 9.44
C ALA A 435 15.88 -5.08 10.80
N ALA A 436 16.49 -4.61 11.90
CA ALA A 436 16.29 -5.17 13.22
C ALA A 436 14.96 -4.76 13.88
N VAL A 437 14.54 -3.50 13.74
CA VAL A 437 13.30 -3.01 14.37
C VAL A 437 12.08 -3.69 13.74
N ASN A 438 12.13 -3.92 12.43
CA ASN A 438 11.10 -4.62 11.66
C ASN A 438 11.06 -6.14 11.92
N VAL A 439 11.84 -6.67 12.87
CA VAL A 439 11.60 -7.99 13.46
C VAL A 439 10.43 -7.94 14.44
N GLU A 440 10.31 -6.84 15.19
CA GLU A 440 9.37 -6.70 16.30
C GLU A 440 8.13 -5.89 15.91
N ARG A 441 8.34 -4.75 15.25
CA ARG A 441 7.28 -3.85 14.81
C ARG A 441 7.68 -3.15 13.51
N PRO A 442 6.77 -3.07 12.51
CA PRO A 442 7.04 -2.37 11.29
C PRO A 442 7.29 -0.88 11.53
N LEU A 443 8.36 -0.35 10.95
CA LEU A 443 8.70 1.07 10.91
C LEU A 443 9.47 1.38 9.62
N SER A 444 9.18 2.54 9.01
CA SER A 444 9.95 3.04 7.87
C SER A 444 11.30 3.62 8.33
N ALA A 445 12.24 3.75 7.38
CA ALA A 445 13.48 4.47 7.62
C ALA A 445 13.22 5.95 8.01
N GLU A 446 12.20 6.58 7.43
CA GLU A 446 11.81 7.96 7.73
C GLU A 446 11.31 8.11 9.16
N LYS A 447 10.42 7.22 9.63
CA LYS A 447 9.96 7.25 11.02
C LYS A 447 11.08 7.03 12.01
N ILE A 448 12.02 6.13 11.70
CA ILE A 448 13.17 5.90 12.55
C ILE A 448 14.01 7.18 12.65
N ARG A 449 14.33 7.84 11.52
CA ARG A 449 15.05 9.12 11.53
C ARG A 449 14.31 10.20 12.33
N GLU A 450 13.00 10.32 12.16
CA GLU A 450 12.16 11.26 12.91
C GLU A 450 12.29 11.05 14.42
N LEU A 451 12.18 9.79 14.89
CA LEU A 451 12.28 9.45 16.31
C LEU A 451 13.69 9.69 16.86
N LEU A 452 14.73 9.37 16.10
CA LEU A 452 16.13 9.52 16.55
C LEU A 452 16.64 10.96 16.54
N THR A 453 15.97 11.84 15.79
CA THR A 453 16.29 13.29 15.72
C THR A 453 15.37 14.14 16.59
N SER A 454 14.30 13.55 17.14
CA SER A 454 13.32 14.27 17.95
C SER A 454 13.94 14.73 19.28
N PRO A 455 13.77 16.01 19.65
CA PRO A 455 14.22 16.52 20.95
C PRO A 455 13.44 15.91 22.13
N GLU A 456 12.32 15.24 21.87
CA GLU A 456 11.53 14.55 22.90
C GLU A 456 12.26 13.32 23.47
N PHE A 457 13.22 12.76 22.74
CA PHE A 457 13.94 11.55 23.10
C PHE A 457 15.45 11.81 23.23
N PRO A 458 15.90 12.50 24.30
CA PRO A 458 17.31 12.89 24.48
C PRO A 458 18.26 11.69 24.67
N GLN A 459 17.73 10.48 24.84
CA GLN A 459 18.52 9.24 24.86
C GLN A 459 19.13 8.89 23.49
N PHE A 460 18.60 9.45 22.40
CA PHE A 460 19.11 9.24 21.06
C PHE A 460 19.96 10.42 20.61
N GLU A 461 21.07 10.12 19.94
CA GLU A 461 21.97 11.13 19.40
C GLU A 461 22.36 10.75 17.98
N VAL A 462 22.44 11.74 17.09
CA VAL A 462 22.92 11.57 15.72
C VAL A 462 24.43 11.82 15.69
N ASP A 463 25.17 11.02 14.93
CA ASP A 463 26.58 11.31 14.67
C ASP A 463 26.71 12.61 13.84
N PRO A 464 27.51 13.59 14.26
CA PRO A 464 27.65 14.85 13.54
C PRO A 464 28.51 14.75 12.28
N GLU A 465 29.29 13.68 12.11
CA GLU A 465 30.24 13.49 11.01
C GLU A 465 29.81 12.40 10.03
N VAL A 466 29.05 11.40 10.49
CA VAL A 466 28.63 10.24 9.69
C VAL A 466 27.11 10.23 9.51
N GLU A 467 26.66 10.37 8.27
CA GLU A 467 25.24 10.25 7.92
C GLU A 467 24.69 8.85 8.25
N ASP A 468 23.44 8.81 8.73
CA ASP A 468 22.73 7.57 9.08
C ASP A 468 23.44 6.69 10.13
N LEU A 469 24.29 7.30 10.97
CA LEU A 469 24.86 6.69 12.17
C LEU A 469 24.26 7.32 13.42
N PHE A 470 23.78 6.47 14.34
CA PHE A 470 23.06 6.90 15.53
C PHE A 470 23.60 6.24 16.79
N TYR A 471 23.43 6.92 17.91
CA TYR A 471 23.78 6.46 19.24
C TYR A 471 22.55 6.40 20.15
N PHE A 472 22.56 5.44 21.07
CA PHE A 472 21.60 5.32 22.16
C PHE A 472 22.33 5.21 23.49
N THR A 473 21.98 6.08 24.43
CA THR A 473 22.46 6.04 25.82
C THR A 473 21.30 5.71 26.76
N PRO A 474 21.28 4.54 27.41
CA PRO A 474 20.21 4.18 28.33
C PRO A 474 20.10 5.17 29.49
N ILE A 475 18.93 5.80 29.64
CA ILE A 475 18.61 6.63 30.80
C ILE A 475 18.21 5.68 31.93
N ARG A 476 19.01 5.65 33.00
CA ARG A 476 18.74 4.84 34.20
C ARG A 476 17.76 5.50 35.15
#